data_AF-A0A8S3FYN0-F1
#
_entry.id   AF-A0A8S3FYN0-F1
#
_cell.length_a   1.000
_cell.length_b   1.000
_cell.length_c   1.000
_cell.angle_alpha   90.00
_cell.angle_beta   90.00
_cell.angle_gamma   90.00
#
_symmetry.space_group_name_H-M   'P 1'
#
loop_
_entity.id
_entity.type
_entity.pdbx_description
1 polymer ?
#
loop_
_entity_poly.entity_id
_entity_poly.type
_entity_poly.pdbx_seq_one_letter_code
_entity_poly.pdbx_strand_id
1 'polypeptide(L)'
;SIDIFYNRFAQKQLRVEKEIQVTKQNNDLLFKVPRPHKALQYEELPFLTINGLNLSLAIVPPHSSRSVDQSTYIKVLSGTIMWSDSGKGTQEPVEHSRIAFTEPRTIAPLDIHSDNPRVRTGDDGALLIVFKTRDNVNGIQLVEDMKKLILENSLPEYFPEDVRQFSFQFHRYDKYDSRPQFKDLEFYNMKGIRIDFLDNNENLCYMQFWAAGQGVNAGIHNHATDTFCEIHVCLVNGSGKGG
;
A
#
# COMPACT_ATOMS: atom_id res chain seq x y z
N SER A 1 54.00 -21.02 22.93
CA SER A 1 52.53 -21.18 22.94
C SER A 1 51.95 -20.07 22.09
N ILE A 2 51.06 -20.39 21.17
CA ILE A 2 50.37 -19.39 20.34
C ILE A 2 49.05 -19.09 21.05
N ASP A 3 48.96 -17.92 21.67
CA ASP A 3 47.71 -17.44 22.25
C ASP A 3 46.85 -16.81 21.16
N ILE A 4 45.85 -17.57 20.70
CA ILE A 4 44.81 -17.07 19.81
C ILE A 4 43.80 -16.33 20.68
N PHE A 5 43.83 -14.99 20.62
CA PHE A 5 42.77 -14.16 21.18
C PHE A 5 41.49 -14.38 20.39
N TYR A 6 40.57 -15.16 20.94
CA TYR A 6 39.19 -15.22 20.47
C TYR A 6 38.57 -13.83 20.57
N ASN A 7 38.34 -13.21 19.41
CA ASN A 7 37.68 -11.93 19.27
C ASN A 7 36.20 -12.08 19.70
N ARG A 8 35.92 -11.88 20.99
CA ARG A 8 34.56 -11.92 21.61
C ARG A 8 33.65 -10.75 21.20
N PHE A 9 33.93 -10.08 20.08
CA PHE A 9 33.10 -9.01 19.53
C PHE A 9 32.27 -9.41 18.29
N ALA A 10 32.40 -10.65 17.82
CA ALA A 10 31.67 -11.15 16.63
C ALA A 10 30.28 -11.76 16.93
N GLN A 11 29.63 -11.36 18.04
CA GLN A 11 28.24 -11.73 18.34
C GLN A 11 27.35 -10.51 18.66
N LYS A 12 27.65 -9.33 18.09
CA LYS A 12 26.53 -8.46 17.72
C LYS A 12 25.83 -9.18 16.58
N GLN A 13 24.67 -9.78 16.88
CA GLN A 13 23.68 -10.12 15.87
C GLN A 13 23.70 -9.01 14.82
N LEU A 14 24.03 -9.37 13.58
CA LEU A 14 23.71 -8.55 12.42
C LEU A 14 22.20 -8.37 12.45
N ARG A 15 21.71 -7.40 13.24
CA ARG A 15 20.41 -6.82 13.03
C ARG A 15 20.54 -6.22 11.64
N VAL A 16 20.01 -6.92 10.66
CA VAL A 16 19.64 -6.29 9.40
C VAL A 16 18.70 -5.17 9.83
N GLU A 17 19.22 -3.95 9.90
CA GLU A 17 18.39 -2.78 10.08
C GLU A 17 17.41 -2.82 8.91
N LYS A 18 16.14 -3.07 9.23
CA LYS A 18 15.07 -3.03 8.23
C LYS A 18 14.97 -1.62 7.73
N GLU A 19 14.82 -1.48 6.42
CA GLU A 19 14.77 -0.17 5.79
C GLU A 19 13.49 0.58 6.20
N ILE A 20 12.39 -0.15 6.43
CA ILE A 20 11.11 0.43 6.86
C ILE A 20 10.99 0.47 8.38
N GLN A 21 10.83 1.68 8.92
CA GLN A 21 10.55 1.92 10.34
C GLN A 21 9.06 2.23 10.53
N VAL A 22 8.44 1.68 11.57
CA VAL A 22 7.04 1.94 11.90
C VAL A 22 6.93 2.36 13.35
N THR A 23 6.20 3.45 13.59
CA THR A 23 5.89 3.96 14.94
C THR A 23 4.43 4.31 15.03
N LYS A 24 3.85 4.20 16.23
CA LYS A 24 2.50 4.67 16.50
C LYS A 24 2.53 6.15 16.86
N GLN A 25 1.68 6.96 16.23
CA GLN A 25 1.47 8.36 16.56
C GLN A 25 -0.02 8.61 16.74
N ASN A 26 -0.47 8.75 18.00
CA ASN A 26 -1.88 8.88 18.34
C ASN A 26 -2.71 7.70 17.77
N ASN A 27 -3.60 8.01 16.82
CA ASN A 27 -4.49 7.06 16.15
C ASN A 27 -3.98 6.67 14.74
N ASP A 28 -2.72 6.98 14.43
CA ASP A 28 -2.09 6.68 13.15
C ASP A 28 -0.81 5.86 13.34
N LEU A 29 -0.44 5.14 12.30
CA LEU A 29 0.89 4.55 12.12
C LEU A 29 1.71 5.44 11.18
N LEU A 30 2.91 5.80 11.62
CA LEU A 30 3.90 6.48 10.81
C LEU A 30 4.92 5.46 10.29
N PHE A 31 4.96 5.32 8.98
CA PHE A 31 5.97 4.57 8.24
C PHE A 31 7.05 5.55 7.79
N LYS A 32 8.29 5.30 8.19
CA LYS A 32 9.45 5.96 7.60
C LYS A 32 10.16 5.00 6.67
N VAL A 33 10.34 5.41 5.42
CA VAL A 33 10.94 4.58 4.36
C VAL A 33 12.13 5.29 3.74
N PRO A 34 13.20 4.59 3.32
CA PRO A 34 14.21 5.21 2.49
C PRO A 34 13.62 5.59 1.14
N ARG A 35 14.35 6.45 0.42
CA ARG A 35 14.07 6.67 -1.00
C ARG A 35 14.41 5.40 -1.78
N PRO A 36 13.59 4.98 -2.76
CA PRO A 36 13.83 3.73 -3.46
C PRO A 36 15.21 3.67 -4.14
N HIS A 37 15.74 4.77 -4.67
CA HIS A 37 17.10 4.82 -5.25
C HIS A 37 18.25 4.57 -4.25
N LYS A 38 17.98 4.63 -2.94
CA LYS A 38 18.95 4.33 -1.87
C LYS A 38 18.79 2.91 -1.32
N ALA A 39 17.72 2.21 -1.69
CA ALA A 39 17.45 0.86 -1.23
C ALA A 39 18.46 -0.11 -1.84
N LEU A 40 18.99 -1.02 -1.03
CA LEU A 40 19.98 -2.00 -1.50
C LEU A 40 19.33 -3.29 -1.99
N GLN A 41 18.13 -3.58 -1.50
CA GLN A 41 17.40 -4.79 -1.82
C GLN A 41 15.90 -4.55 -1.80
N TYR A 42 15.17 -5.47 -2.39
CA TYR A 42 13.72 -5.48 -2.27
C TYR A 42 13.30 -5.73 -0.80
N GLU A 43 12.41 -4.89 -0.30
CA GLU A 43 11.77 -5.06 1.01
C GLU A 43 10.25 -4.97 0.83
N GLU A 44 9.50 -5.89 1.42
CA GLU A 44 8.03 -5.89 1.48
C GLU A 44 7.61 -6.02 2.94
N LEU A 45 6.83 -5.06 3.42
CA LEU A 45 6.29 -5.04 4.76
C LEU A 45 4.76 -5.15 4.72
N PRO A 46 4.18 -6.32 5.07
CA PRO A 46 2.73 -6.41 5.28
C PRO A 46 2.34 -5.53 6.48
N PHE A 47 1.20 -4.84 6.38
CA PHE A 47 0.74 -3.95 7.46
C PHE A 47 -0.75 -4.08 7.78
N LEU A 48 -1.59 -4.46 6.82
CA LEU A 48 -3.03 -4.55 7.02
C LEU A 48 -3.61 -5.64 6.15
N THR A 49 -4.49 -6.46 6.71
CA THR A 49 -5.35 -7.35 5.93
C THR A 49 -6.80 -6.88 6.07
N ILE A 50 -7.45 -6.65 4.93
CA ILE A 50 -8.86 -6.26 4.84
C ILE A 50 -9.61 -7.38 4.14
N ASN A 51 -10.43 -8.13 4.88
CA ASN A 51 -11.28 -9.19 4.34
C ASN A 51 -10.53 -10.18 3.41
N GLY A 52 -9.34 -10.62 3.82
CA GLY A 52 -8.49 -11.54 3.05
C GLY A 52 -7.62 -10.88 1.97
N LEU A 53 -7.76 -9.57 1.72
CA LEU A 53 -6.82 -8.78 0.92
C LEU A 53 -5.67 -8.29 1.81
N ASN A 54 -4.46 -8.81 1.58
CA ASN A 54 -3.27 -8.38 2.29
C ASN A 54 -2.68 -7.13 1.61
N LEU A 55 -2.42 -6.09 2.39
CA LEU A 55 -1.75 -4.87 1.96
C LEU A 55 -0.34 -4.84 2.53
N SER A 56 0.62 -4.59 1.65
CA SER A 56 2.03 -4.44 1.98
C SER A 56 2.59 -3.13 1.40
N LEU A 57 3.52 -2.52 2.12
CA LEU A 57 4.38 -1.45 1.60
C LEU A 57 5.66 -2.09 1.06
N ALA A 58 6.01 -1.85 -0.20
CA ALA A 58 7.18 -2.43 -0.82
C ALA A 58 8.13 -1.39 -1.39
N ILE A 59 9.42 -1.60 -1.19
CA ILE A 59 10.51 -0.82 -1.78
C ILE A 59 11.20 -1.70 -2.81
N VAL A 60 11.30 -1.19 -4.03
CA VAL A 60 11.99 -1.86 -5.15
C VAL A 60 13.19 -1.01 -5.53
N PRO A 61 14.43 -1.52 -5.38
CA PRO A 61 15.63 -0.79 -5.76
C PRO A 61 15.69 -0.48 -7.26
N PRO A 62 16.60 0.40 -7.69
CA PRO A 62 16.87 0.66 -9.10
C PRO A 62 17.24 -0.61 -9.87
N HIS A 63 16.86 -0.64 -11.15
CA HIS A 63 17.22 -1.71 -12.09
C HIS A 63 16.84 -3.14 -11.62
N SER A 64 15.91 -3.24 -10.67
CA SER A 64 15.45 -4.52 -10.15
C SER A 64 14.32 -5.06 -11.01
N SER A 65 14.20 -6.38 -11.07
CA SER A 65 13.09 -7.07 -11.74
C SER A 65 12.49 -8.10 -10.81
N ARG A 66 11.15 -8.17 -10.76
CA ARG A 66 10.42 -9.15 -9.95
C ARG A 66 9.24 -9.73 -10.70
N SER A 67 8.98 -11.01 -10.50
CA SER A 67 7.75 -11.66 -10.94
C SER A 67 6.57 -11.15 -10.11
N VAL A 68 5.45 -10.96 -10.78
CA VAL A 68 4.15 -10.61 -10.22
C VAL A 68 3.21 -11.75 -10.61
N ASP A 69 2.46 -12.28 -9.66
CA ASP A 69 1.46 -13.32 -9.97
C ASP A 69 0.09 -12.69 -10.25
N GLN A 70 -0.86 -13.52 -10.69
CA GLN A 70 -2.22 -13.08 -10.98
C GLN A 70 -3.01 -12.64 -9.74
N SER A 71 -2.50 -12.93 -8.53
CA SER A 71 -3.10 -12.50 -7.26
C SER A 71 -2.56 -11.16 -6.76
N THR A 72 -1.62 -10.55 -7.49
CA THR A 72 -0.91 -9.35 -7.09
C THR A 72 -1.39 -8.12 -7.86
N TYR A 73 -1.75 -7.09 -7.12
CA TYR A 73 -2.15 -5.77 -7.61
C TYR A 73 -1.19 -4.73 -7.04
N ILE A 74 -0.86 -3.71 -7.83
CA ILE A 74 0.18 -2.74 -7.48
C ILE A 74 -0.31 -1.32 -7.70
N LYS A 75 -0.19 -0.50 -6.64
CA LYS A 75 -0.27 0.95 -6.71
C LYS A 75 1.11 1.55 -6.45
N VAL A 76 1.65 2.29 -7.43
CA VAL A 76 2.90 3.04 -7.24
C VAL A 76 2.62 4.29 -6.40
N LEU A 77 3.48 4.57 -5.42
CA LEU A 77 3.49 5.79 -4.61
C LEU A 77 4.60 6.75 -5.02
N SER A 78 5.76 6.22 -5.43
CA SER A 78 6.92 6.99 -5.90
C SER A 78 7.76 6.16 -6.87
N GLY A 79 8.45 6.82 -7.81
CA GLY A 79 9.20 6.17 -8.88
C GLY A 79 8.30 5.57 -9.97
N THR A 80 8.84 4.58 -10.68
CA THR A 80 8.19 3.98 -11.86
C THR A 80 8.43 2.48 -11.90
N ILE A 81 7.37 1.73 -12.20
CA ILE A 81 7.48 0.34 -12.64
C ILE A 81 7.17 0.24 -14.13
N MET A 82 7.84 -0.69 -14.82
CA MET A 82 7.68 -0.97 -16.23
C MET A 82 7.52 -2.47 -16.44
N TRP A 83 6.81 -2.88 -17.48
CA TRP A 83 6.75 -4.27 -17.94
C TRP A 83 6.53 -4.30 -19.45
N SER A 84 6.80 -5.44 -20.07
CA SER A 84 6.75 -5.59 -21.52
C SER A 84 5.89 -6.79 -21.90
N ASP A 85 4.95 -6.61 -22.80
CA ASP A 85 4.19 -7.70 -23.41
C ASP A 85 4.82 -8.14 -24.73
N SER A 86 4.66 -9.41 -25.09
CA SER A 86 4.99 -9.84 -26.45
C SER A 86 4.08 -9.11 -27.44
N GLY A 87 4.70 -8.41 -28.39
CA GLY A 87 3.96 -7.72 -29.44
C GLY A 87 3.12 -8.73 -30.21
N LYS A 88 1.79 -8.68 -30.08
CA LYS A 88 0.88 -9.62 -30.75
C LYS A 88 1.01 -9.51 -32.27
N GLY A 89 1.93 -10.27 -32.86
CA GLY A 89 2.23 -10.25 -34.29
C GLY A 89 3.22 -9.16 -34.75
N THR A 90 3.75 -8.34 -33.84
CA THR A 90 4.85 -7.40 -34.12
C THR A 90 6.14 -7.94 -33.52
N GLN A 91 7.28 -7.82 -34.21
CA GLN A 91 8.57 -8.30 -33.67
C GLN A 91 9.04 -7.49 -32.44
N GLU A 92 8.46 -6.31 -32.22
CA GLU A 92 8.82 -5.42 -31.11
C GLU A 92 7.91 -5.63 -29.88
N PRO A 93 8.48 -5.70 -28.67
CA PRO A 93 7.73 -5.72 -27.40
C PRO A 93 6.90 -4.45 -27.21
N VAL A 94 5.73 -4.58 -26.56
CA VAL A 94 4.93 -3.43 -26.12
C VAL A 94 5.33 -3.08 -24.69
N GLU A 95 5.91 -1.90 -24.49
CA GLU A 95 6.31 -1.42 -23.18
C GLU A 95 5.15 -0.70 -22.47
N HIS A 96 4.98 -1.04 -21.20
CA HIS A 96 4.01 -0.44 -20.31
C HIS A 96 4.71 0.15 -19.09
N SER A 97 4.11 1.15 -18.47
CA SER A 97 4.61 1.72 -17.22
C SER A 97 3.50 2.19 -16.30
N ARG A 98 3.82 2.30 -15.01
CA ARG A 98 2.98 2.95 -14.01
C ARG A 98 3.81 3.83 -13.11
N ILE A 99 3.23 4.98 -12.79
CA ILE A 99 3.73 5.96 -11.82
C ILE A 99 2.64 6.23 -10.76
N ALA A 100 2.89 7.20 -9.88
CA ALA A 100 1.97 7.56 -8.80
C ALA A 100 0.60 8.07 -9.27
N PHE A 101 0.48 8.53 -10.52
CA PHE A 101 -0.74 9.08 -11.09
C PHE A 101 -1.01 8.47 -12.47
N THR A 102 -2.27 8.43 -12.88
CA THR A 102 -2.65 8.19 -14.28
C THR A 102 -3.04 9.52 -14.92
N GLU A 103 -3.31 9.52 -16.22
CA GLU A 103 -3.81 10.69 -16.94
C GLU A 103 -5.07 11.26 -16.26
N PRO A 104 -5.26 12.60 -16.25
CA PRO A 104 -6.40 13.22 -15.61
C PRO A 104 -7.74 12.63 -16.10
N ARG A 105 -8.62 12.30 -15.15
CA ARG A 105 -9.95 11.72 -15.41
C ARG A 105 -9.92 10.36 -16.12
N THR A 106 -8.85 9.59 -15.94
CA THR A 106 -8.74 8.22 -16.44
C THR A 106 -8.71 7.20 -15.30
N ILE A 107 -8.90 5.94 -15.66
CA ILE A 107 -8.83 4.80 -14.75
C ILE A 107 -7.65 3.94 -15.20
N ALA A 108 -6.80 3.56 -14.26
CA ALA A 108 -5.76 2.57 -14.48
C ALA A 108 -6.06 1.33 -13.63
N PRO A 109 -6.05 0.12 -14.22
CA PRO A 109 -6.15 -1.12 -13.45
C PRO A 109 -4.96 -1.24 -12.49
N LEU A 110 -5.09 -2.06 -11.44
CA LEU A 110 -4.01 -2.31 -10.49
C LEU A 110 -3.28 -3.63 -10.75
N ASP A 111 -3.92 -4.57 -11.41
CA ASP A 111 -3.31 -5.83 -11.85
C ASP A 111 -2.35 -5.61 -13.02
N ILE A 112 -1.29 -6.41 -13.06
CA ILE A 112 -0.35 -6.43 -14.17
C ILE A 112 -0.79 -7.54 -15.12
N HIS A 113 -1.68 -7.21 -16.05
CA HIS A 113 -2.01 -8.10 -17.16
C HIS A 113 -0.85 -8.09 -18.15
N SER A 114 -0.05 -9.16 -18.11
CA SER A 114 1.09 -9.34 -19.00
C SER A 114 1.31 -10.81 -19.30
N ASP A 115 1.75 -11.12 -20.52
CA ASP A 115 2.21 -12.46 -20.88
C ASP A 115 3.63 -12.78 -20.35
N ASN A 116 4.35 -11.75 -19.93
CA ASN A 116 5.59 -11.82 -19.17
C ASN A 116 5.41 -11.02 -17.87
N PRO A 117 4.87 -11.64 -16.80
CA PRO A 117 4.43 -10.94 -15.62
C PRO A 117 5.63 -10.60 -14.71
N ARG A 118 6.57 -9.83 -15.24
CA ARG A 118 7.74 -9.31 -14.56
C ARG A 118 7.72 -7.80 -14.66
N VAL A 119 7.64 -7.16 -13.50
CA VAL A 119 7.84 -5.72 -13.41
C VAL A 119 9.32 -5.43 -13.20
N ARG A 120 9.78 -4.31 -13.77
CA ARG A 120 11.12 -3.78 -13.60
C ARG A 120 11.08 -2.31 -13.20
N THR A 121 12.14 -1.82 -12.58
CA THR A 121 12.33 -0.42 -12.20
C THR A 121 13.44 0.22 -13.02
N GLY A 122 13.38 1.55 -13.18
CA GLY A 122 14.48 2.35 -13.74
C GLY A 122 15.47 2.80 -12.68
N ASP A 123 16.12 3.93 -12.91
CA ASP A 123 17.18 4.49 -12.05
C ASP A 123 16.67 4.93 -10.67
N ASP A 124 15.40 5.33 -10.58
CA ASP A 124 14.82 5.86 -9.35
C ASP A 124 14.34 4.77 -8.37
N GLY A 125 14.26 3.51 -8.82
CA GLY A 125 13.52 2.47 -8.10
C GLY A 125 12.02 2.75 -8.06
N ALA A 126 11.30 2.12 -7.12
CA ALA A 126 9.90 2.41 -6.85
C ALA A 126 9.48 2.12 -5.40
N LEU A 127 8.53 2.91 -4.89
CA LEU A 127 7.79 2.62 -3.66
C LEU A 127 6.34 2.25 -4.02
N LEU A 128 5.85 1.14 -3.51
CA LEU A 128 4.60 0.51 -3.93
C LEU A 128 3.72 0.19 -2.73
N ILE A 129 2.40 0.29 -2.91
CA ILE A 129 1.44 -0.54 -2.17
C ILE A 129 1.17 -1.78 -3.02
N VAL A 130 1.39 -2.93 -2.41
CA VAL A 130 1.12 -4.24 -3.00
C VAL A 130 -0.11 -4.81 -2.32
N PHE A 131 -1.12 -5.16 -3.11
CA PHE A 131 -2.31 -5.86 -2.65
C PHE A 131 -2.23 -7.31 -3.14
N LYS A 132 -2.39 -8.27 -2.22
CA LYS A 132 -2.41 -9.70 -2.54
C LYS A 132 -3.66 -10.35 -2.00
N THR A 133 -4.41 -11.05 -2.85
CA THR A 133 -5.51 -11.91 -2.42
C THR A 133 -4.95 -13.23 -1.88
N ARG A 134 -5.54 -13.79 -0.81
CA ARG A 134 -5.18 -15.15 -0.36
C ARG A 134 -5.76 -16.19 -1.34
N ASP A 135 -4.90 -17.11 -1.78
CA ASP A 135 -5.20 -18.44 -2.36
C ASP A 135 -6.26 -18.55 -3.46
N ASN A 136 -6.09 -17.93 -4.65
CA ASN A 136 -6.96 -18.20 -5.83
C ASN A 136 -8.48 -18.19 -5.56
N VAL A 137 -8.92 -17.59 -4.44
CA VAL A 137 -10.32 -17.55 -4.05
C VAL A 137 -10.96 -16.52 -4.96
N ASN A 138 -12.08 -16.89 -5.57
CA ASN A 138 -12.85 -16.08 -6.50
C ASN A 138 -13.18 -14.69 -5.93
N GLY A 139 -12.25 -13.75 -6.08
CA GLY A 139 -12.39 -12.36 -5.66
C GLY A 139 -12.35 -12.14 -4.14
N ILE A 140 -12.19 -10.87 -3.78
CA ILE A 140 -12.43 -10.39 -2.42
C ILE A 140 -13.94 -10.54 -2.15
N GLN A 141 -14.31 -11.15 -1.03
CA GLN A 141 -15.71 -11.34 -0.68
C GLN A 141 -16.42 -9.99 -0.54
N LEU A 142 -17.64 -9.90 -1.08
CA LEU A 142 -18.48 -8.73 -0.91
C LEU A 142 -18.82 -8.53 0.57
N VAL A 143 -18.73 -7.28 1.02
CA VAL A 143 -19.01 -6.91 2.41
C VAL A 143 -20.46 -6.46 2.48
N GLU A 144 -21.34 -7.34 2.97
CA GLU A 144 -22.77 -7.03 3.15
C GLU A 144 -23.05 -6.20 4.42
N ASP A 145 -22.18 -6.33 5.43
CA ASP A 145 -22.31 -5.68 6.73
C ASP A 145 -20.91 -5.34 7.23
N MET A 146 -20.68 -4.08 7.63
CA MET A 146 -19.41 -3.62 8.17
C MET A 146 -19.00 -4.35 9.46
N LYS A 147 -19.94 -4.96 10.19
CA LYS A 147 -19.64 -5.82 11.35
C LYS A 147 -18.99 -7.15 10.96
N LYS A 148 -19.19 -7.60 9.72
CA LYS A 148 -18.55 -8.80 9.18
C LYS A 148 -17.18 -8.50 8.56
N LEU A 149 -16.81 -7.22 8.42
CA LEU A 149 -15.52 -6.83 7.87
C LEU A 149 -14.40 -7.25 8.82
N ILE A 150 -13.51 -8.12 8.34
CA ILE A 150 -12.34 -8.55 9.09
C ILE A 150 -11.18 -7.61 8.78
N LEU A 151 -10.62 -7.01 9.83
CA LEU A 151 -9.42 -6.18 9.78
C LEU A 151 -8.35 -6.81 10.68
N GLU A 152 -7.19 -7.08 10.11
CA GLU A 152 -6.05 -7.64 10.85
C GLU A 152 -4.84 -6.71 10.70
N ASN A 153 -4.18 -6.40 11.81
CA ASN A 153 -2.87 -5.77 11.76
C ASN A 153 -1.85 -6.85 11.38
N SER A 154 -1.21 -6.67 10.23
CA SER A 154 -0.32 -7.67 9.64
C SER A 154 1.15 -7.34 9.85
N LEU A 155 1.46 -6.38 10.73
CA LEU A 155 2.83 -6.00 11.05
C LEU A 155 3.57 -7.16 11.78
N PRO A 156 4.79 -7.50 11.35
CA PRO A 156 5.58 -8.59 11.93
C PRO A 156 5.91 -8.42 13.42
N GLU A 157 6.21 -9.55 14.07
CA GLU A 157 6.52 -9.64 15.51
C GLU A 157 7.71 -8.79 15.97
N TYR A 158 8.63 -8.44 15.07
CA TYR A 158 9.80 -7.64 15.40
C TYR A 158 9.49 -6.15 15.64
N PHE A 159 8.26 -5.68 15.36
CA PHE A 159 7.84 -4.34 15.73
C PHE A 159 7.44 -4.23 17.20
N PRO A 160 7.55 -3.01 17.80
CA PRO A 160 7.06 -2.72 19.14
C PRO A 160 5.61 -3.16 19.36
N GLU A 161 5.29 -3.53 20.60
CA GLU A 161 3.97 -4.06 20.96
C GLU A 161 2.83 -3.08 20.68
N ASP A 162 3.03 -1.78 20.94
CA ASP A 162 2.04 -0.73 20.69
C ASP A 162 1.70 -0.57 19.19
N VAL A 163 2.68 -0.81 18.32
CA VAL A 163 2.53 -0.84 16.86
C VAL A 163 1.80 -2.11 16.42
N ARG A 164 2.13 -3.28 16.98
CA ARG A 164 1.49 -4.56 16.65
C ARG A 164 0.05 -4.67 17.18
N GLN A 165 -0.24 -4.00 18.29
CA GLN A 165 -1.58 -3.90 18.87
C GLN A 165 -2.38 -2.72 18.33
N PHE A 166 -1.85 -1.99 17.34
CA PHE A 166 -2.61 -0.95 16.66
C PHE A 166 -3.87 -1.56 16.04
N SER A 167 -5.03 -1.03 16.40
CA SER A 167 -6.33 -1.53 15.98
C SER A 167 -6.87 -0.66 14.85
N PHE A 168 -6.95 -1.25 13.67
CA PHE A 168 -7.64 -0.67 12.53
C PHE A 168 -9.15 -0.81 12.72
N GLN A 169 -9.87 0.31 12.63
CA GLN A 169 -11.33 0.32 12.81
C GLN A 169 -12.00 1.30 11.84
N PHE A 170 -13.08 0.84 11.21
CA PHE A 170 -14.00 1.72 10.52
C PHE A 170 -14.96 2.35 11.51
N HIS A 171 -15.12 3.66 11.39
CA HIS A 171 -16.10 4.43 12.14
C HIS A 171 -17.07 5.10 11.18
N ARG A 172 -18.36 5.11 11.52
CA ARG A 172 -19.36 5.89 10.78
C ARG A 172 -18.90 7.35 10.68
N TYR A 173 -19.02 7.92 9.50
CA TYR A 173 -18.44 9.21 9.18
C TYR A 173 -19.12 10.36 9.93
N ASP A 174 -20.38 10.20 10.31
CA ASP A 174 -21.12 11.17 11.13
C ASP A 174 -20.58 11.34 12.56
N LYS A 175 -19.66 10.47 13.00
CA LYS A 175 -18.85 10.69 14.20
C LYS A 175 -17.78 11.77 14.03
N TYR A 176 -17.36 12.03 12.79
CA TYR A 176 -16.37 13.06 12.45
C TYR A 176 -17.02 14.32 11.90
N ASP A 177 -18.14 14.18 11.19
CA ASP A 177 -18.84 15.28 10.55
C ASP A 177 -20.35 15.17 10.82
N SER A 178 -20.83 15.99 11.75
CA SER A 178 -22.22 15.96 12.20
C SER A 178 -23.20 16.66 11.24
N ARG A 179 -22.78 17.05 10.03
CA ARG A 179 -23.69 17.68 9.06
C ARG A 179 -24.85 16.72 8.72
N PRO A 180 -26.09 17.22 8.59
CA PRO A 180 -27.27 16.37 8.39
C PRO A 180 -27.17 15.41 7.21
N GLN A 181 -26.44 15.78 6.16
CA GLN A 181 -26.23 14.97 4.96
C GLN A 181 -25.47 13.66 5.19
N PHE A 182 -24.71 13.52 6.28
CA PHE A 182 -23.94 12.30 6.59
C PHE A 182 -24.58 11.47 7.70
N LYS A 183 -25.58 12.01 8.37
CA LYS A 183 -26.26 11.36 9.49
C LYS A 183 -26.94 10.10 8.99
N ASP A 184 -26.75 8.99 9.73
CA ASP A 184 -27.42 7.72 9.47
C ASP A 184 -27.14 7.11 8.09
N LEU A 185 -26.03 7.52 7.46
CA LEU A 185 -25.51 6.86 6.26
C LEU A 185 -24.60 5.69 6.62
N GLU A 186 -24.67 4.65 5.79
CA GLU A 186 -23.66 3.58 5.72
C GLU A 186 -22.37 4.11 5.07
N PHE A 187 -21.80 5.17 5.62
CA PHE A 187 -20.57 5.81 5.18
C PHE A 187 -19.54 5.77 6.31
N TYR A 188 -18.38 5.17 6.04
CA TYR A 188 -17.39 4.86 7.06
C TYR A 188 -16.00 5.29 6.63
N ASN A 189 -15.18 5.64 7.62
CA ASN A 189 -13.79 6.01 7.44
C ASN A 189 -12.89 5.25 8.42
N MET A 190 -11.74 4.81 7.93
CA MET A 190 -10.64 4.25 8.71
C MET A 190 -9.38 5.03 8.39
N LYS A 191 -8.90 5.80 9.36
CA LYS A 191 -7.69 6.61 9.29
C LYS A 191 -6.47 5.76 9.64
N GLY A 192 -5.29 6.32 9.40
CA GLY A 192 -4.15 5.95 10.25
C GLY A 192 -2.92 5.40 9.58
N ILE A 193 -2.60 5.76 8.34
CA ILE A 193 -1.28 5.43 7.78
C ILE A 193 -0.65 6.65 7.14
N ARG A 194 0.43 7.15 7.75
CA ARG A 194 1.29 8.19 7.21
C ARG A 194 2.58 7.57 6.69
N ILE A 195 3.03 7.99 5.50
CA ILE A 195 4.28 7.54 4.91
C ILE A 195 5.17 8.77 4.68
N ASP A 196 6.33 8.79 5.33
CA ASP A 196 7.34 9.84 5.21
C ASP A 196 8.69 9.25 4.75
N PHE A 197 9.49 10.05 4.06
CA PHE A 197 10.87 9.67 3.76
C PHE A 197 11.75 9.75 5.01
N LEU A 198 12.57 8.72 5.22
CA LEU A 198 13.42 8.56 6.39
C LEU A 198 14.51 9.63 6.48
N ASP A 199 14.99 10.14 5.34
CA ASP A 199 16.14 11.05 5.29
C ASP A 199 15.83 12.49 5.71
N ASN A 200 14.62 12.98 5.44
CA ASN A 200 14.23 14.36 5.72
C ASN A 200 12.86 14.51 6.41
N ASN A 201 12.14 13.43 6.68
CA ASN A 201 10.74 13.43 7.17
C ASN A 201 9.77 14.17 6.23
N GLU A 202 10.11 14.29 4.95
CA GLU A 202 9.18 14.76 3.92
C GLU A 202 7.99 13.81 3.84
N ASN A 203 6.78 14.36 3.92
CA ASN A 203 5.59 13.56 3.76
C ASN A 203 5.44 13.13 2.30
N LEU A 204 5.42 11.82 2.07
CA LEU A 204 5.13 11.27 0.75
C LEU A 204 3.63 11.19 0.52
N CYS A 205 2.90 10.56 1.44
CA CYS A 205 1.45 10.52 1.40
C CYS A 205 0.85 10.20 2.77
N TYR A 206 -0.46 10.40 2.85
CA TYR A 206 -1.31 9.90 3.92
C TYR A 206 -2.38 8.99 3.29
N MET A 207 -2.53 7.79 3.84
CA MET A 207 -3.49 6.80 3.41
C MET A 207 -4.57 6.61 4.46
N GLN A 208 -5.81 6.56 3.97
CA GLN A 208 -7.00 6.24 4.73
C GLN A 208 -7.95 5.45 3.83
N PHE A 209 -8.88 4.75 4.45
CA PHE A 209 -9.82 3.87 3.78
C PHE A 209 -11.24 4.35 4.01
N TRP A 210 -12.08 4.11 3.01
CA TRP A 210 -13.47 4.52 3.00
C TRP A 210 -14.33 3.32 2.61
N ALA A 211 -15.52 3.24 3.20
CA ALA A 211 -16.54 2.29 2.80
C ALA A 211 -17.87 3.03 2.69
N ALA A 212 -18.61 2.76 1.61
CA ALA A 212 -19.90 3.35 1.34
C ALA A 212 -20.89 2.25 0.95
N GLY A 213 -22.04 2.23 1.62
CA GLY A 213 -23.15 1.34 1.30
C GLY A 213 -23.77 1.66 -0.06
N GLN A 214 -24.66 0.78 -0.52
CA GLN A 214 -25.35 0.98 -1.78
C GLN A 214 -26.16 2.29 -1.79
N GLY A 215 -25.95 3.13 -2.81
CA GLY A 215 -26.66 4.40 -2.99
C GLY A 215 -26.14 5.56 -2.12
N VAL A 216 -25.11 5.33 -1.31
CA VAL A 216 -24.50 6.36 -0.47
C VAL A 216 -23.63 7.29 -1.32
N ASN A 217 -23.77 8.60 -1.11
CA ASN A 217 -22.91 9.64 -1.68
C ASN A 217 -21.98 10.18 -0.58
N ALA A 218 -20.67 10.15 -0.83
CA ALA A 218 -19.63 10.64 0.10
C ALA A 218 -19.59 12.18 0.25
N GLY A 219 -20.44 12.91 -0.48
CA GLY A 219 -20.56 14.36 -0.44
C GLY A 219 -19.60 15.06 -1.40
N ILE A 220 -20.11 16.01 -2.18
CA ILE A 220 -19.29 16.84 -3.06
C ILE A 220 -18.49 17.83 -2.21
N HIS A 221 -17.18 17.90 -2.45
CA HIS A 221 -16.25 18.79 -1.79
C HIS A 221 -15.10 19.16 -2.76
N ASN A 222 -14.26 20.12 -2.36
CA ASN A 222 -13.26 20.72 -3.24
C ASN A 222 -11.88 20.93 -2.59
N HIS A 223 -11.65 20.35 -1.41
CA HIS A 223 -10.38 20.44 -0.66
C HIS A 223 -9.87 21.88 -0.45
N ALA A 224 -10.76 22.87 -0.31
CA ALA A 224 -10.34 24.26 -0.12
C ALA A 224 -9.64 24.53 1.22
N THR A 225 -9.72 23.60 2.17
CA THR A 225 -9.12 23.73 3.52
C THR A 225 -7.71 23.20 3.62
N ASP A 226 -7.34 22.24 2.77
CA ASP A 226 -6.08 21.48 2.86
C ASP A 226 -5.53 21.22 1.46
N THR A 227 -4.23 21.41 1.26
CA THR A 227 -3.60 21.27 -0.06
C THR A 227 -2.96 19.91 -0.24
N PHE A 228 -3.55 19.06 -1.08
CA PHE A 228 -3.00 17.77 -1.49
C PHE A 228 -3.56 17.33 -2.84
N CYS A 229 -2.91 16.35 -3.47
CA CYS A 229 -3.40 15.66 -4.67
C CYS A 229 -3.85 14.25 -4.28
N GLU A 230 -5.16 14.00 -4.29
CA GLU A 230 -5.69 12.68 -3.96
C GLU A 230 -5.79 11.76 -5.17
N ILE A 231 -5.55 10.47 -4.93
CA ILE A 231 -5.84 9.38 -5.87
C ILE A 231 -6.55 8.29 -5.09
N HIS A 232 -7.70 7.89 -5.60
CA HIS A 232 -8.49 6.81 -5.00
C HIS A 232 -8.17 5.48 -5.66
N VAL A 233 -8.07 4.45 -4.84
CA VAL A 233 -7.88 3.07 -5.25
C VAL A 233 -9.06 2.27 -4.75
N CYS A 234 -9.90 1.79 -5.68
CA CYS A 234 -11.05 0.96 -5.32
C CYS A 234 -10.56 -0.47 -5.03
N LEU A 235 -10.75 -0.94 -3.80
CA LEU A 235 -10.42 -2.32 -3.41
C LEU A 235 -11.55 -3.29 -3.77
N VAL A 236 -12.79 -2.90 -3.49
CA VAL A 236 -14.00 -3.68 -3.75
C VAL A 236 -15.09 -2.73 -4.21
N ASN A 237 -15.66 -2.99 -5.39
CA ASN A 237 -16.81 -2.24 -5.89
C ASN A 237 -18.09 -3.07 -5.69
N GLY A 238 -18.83 -2.81 -4.61
CA GLY A 238 -19.95 -3.66 -4.19
C GLY A 238 -21.06 -3.83 -5.23
N SER A 239 -21.27 -2.83 -6.09
CA SER A 239 -22.29 -2.87 -7.16
C SER A 239 -21.71 -2.95 -8.57
N GLY A 240 -20.38 -2.84 -8.72
CA GLY A 240 -19.72 -2.61 -9.99
C GLY A 240 -20.00 -1.24 -10.62
N LYS A 241 -20.74 -0.34 -9.94
CA LYS A 241 -21.17 0.97 -10.45
C LYS A 241 -20.70 2.15 -9.60
N GLY A 242 -20.03 1.90 -8.48
CA GLY A 242 -19.48 2.97 -7.64
C GLY A 242 -18.23 3.59 -8.28
N GLY A 243 -18.09 4.91 -8.15
CA GLY A 243 -17.01 5.71 -8.72
C GLY A 243 -17.45 7.13 -9.01
#